data_AF-A0A831Z6M1-F1
#
_entry.id   AF-A0A831Z6M1-F1
#
_cell.length_a   1.000
_cell.length_b   1.000
_cell.length_c   1.000
_cell.angle_alpha   90.00
_cell.angle_beta   90.00
_cell.angle_gamma   90.00
#
_symmetry.space_group_name_H-M   'P 1'
#
loop_
_entity.id
_entity.type
_entity.pdbx_description
1 polymer ?
#
loop_
_entity_poly.entity_id
_entity_poly.type
_entity_poly.pdbx_seq_one_letter_code
_entity_poly.pdbx_strand_id
1 'polypeptide(L)'
;RTRGSHLERSRSPLQVGAELYGFAGYQADVEVIRLMMETLALSGLHHLQFELGHVGIYQSLVRQAGLNAQQEVTLFELLQRKAHTELVDFVDQSGINSAMQSMLLALPELCGDASVLATARHVLKAADEDVHEALETLDMIQKALNIHFPLLDVHLDLTELRGYHYKTGVVFAAFVSGFGREIARGGRYDQICKHAGESRPATGFSADLKVLARLGRKVRGQPEIKAIIAPASNDSELHVLIRDLRANGKIVIEAMPNQPIDKHPMGCTEKLVQNNGQWQIEPILN
;
A
#
# COMPACT_ATOMS: atom_id res chain seq x y z
N ARG A 1 -4.46 12.62 -24.55
CA ARG A 1 -4.85 11.21 -24.23
C ARG A 1 -3.92 10.71 -23.14
N THR A 2 -4.45 10.42 -21.95
CA THR A 2 -3.72 9.80 -20.84
C THR A 2 -3.16 8.46 -21.30
N ARG A 3 -1.83 8.37 -21.45
CA ARG A 3 -1.14 7.10 -21.69
C ARG A 3 -1.22 6.27 -20.41
N GLY A 4 -1.79 5.07 -20.50
CA GLY A 4 -1.88 4.17 -19.34
C GLY A 4 -0.50 3.66 -18.93
N SER A 5 -0.24 3.54 -17.64
CA SER A 5 0.95 2.83 -17.13
C SER A 5 0.63 1.34 -16.91
N HIS A 6 1.58 0.50 -17.37
CA HIS A 6 1.78 -0.95 -17.26
C HIS A 6 0.56 -1.93 -17.26
N LEU A 7 0.80 -3.03 -17.98
CA LEU A 7 -0.01 -4.19 -18.40
C LEU A 7 -1.22 -4.67 -17.56
N GLU A 8 -1.41 -4.27 -16.29
CA GLU A 8 -2.45 -4.83 -15.41
C GLU A 8 -3.07 -3.85 -14.38
N ARG A 9 -2.91 -2.53 -14.51
CA ARG A 9 -3.63 -1.61 -13.59
C ARG A 9 -5.11 -1.56 -13.96
N SER A 10 -5.97 -1.97 -13.02
CA SER A 10 -7.42 -1.81 -13.15
C SER A 10 -7.75 -0.35 -13.37
N ARG A 11 -8.60 -0.05 -14.37
CA ARG A 11 -9.15 1.29 -14.60
C ARG A 11 -10.29 1.62 -13.64
N SER A 12 -10.70 0.66 -12.82
CA SER A 12 -11.70 0.81 -11.75
C SER A 12 -11.18 0.16 -10.46
N PRO A 13 -10.13 0.75 -9.83
CA PRO A 13 -9.65 0.28 -8.54
C PRO A 13 -10.72 0.50 -7.47
N LEU A 14 -10.73 -0.33 -6.43
CA LEU A 14 -11.55 -0.10 -5.24
C LEU A 14 -10.62 0.34 -4.12
N GLN A 15 -10.43 1.65 -3.96
CA GLN A 15 -9.46 2.16 -3.00
C GLN A 15 -10.00 2.10 -1.57
N VAL A 16 -9.12 1.65 -0.66
CA VAL A 16 -9.27 1.76 0.78
C VAL A 16 -8.04 2.47 1.32
N GLY A 17 -8.21 3.30 2.35
CA GLY A 17 -7.13 4.13 2.87
C GLY A 17 -7.58 4.98 4.04
N ALA A 18 -6.64 5.73 4.61
CA ALA A 18 -6.88 6.66 5.69
C ALA A 18 -6.04 7.92 5.51
N GLU A 19 -6.54 9.01 6.07
CA GLU A 19 -6.00 10.37 5.95
C GLU A 19 -5.90 11.00 7.34
N LEU A 20 -4.74 11.56 7.67
CA LEU A 20 -4.50 12.31 8.90
C LEU A 20 -4.19 13.76 8.56
N TYR A 21 -5.08 14.66 8.99
CA TYR A 21 -4.96 16.10 8.78
C TYR A 21 -4.67 16.84 10.08
N GLY A 22 -3.80 17.85 10.01
CA GLY A 22 -3.58 18.83 11.07
C GLY A 22 -2.43 18.56 12.01
N PHE A 23 -1.53 17.64 11.68
CA PHE A 23 -0.32 17.40 12.44
C PHE A 23 0.91 17.32 11.53
N ALA A 24 1.89 18.19 11.78
CA ALA A 24 3.08 18.33 10.94
C ALA A 24 4.22 17.37 11.32
N GLY A 25 4.26 16.90 12.57
CA GLY A 25 5.36 16.06 13.05
C GLY A 25 5.36 14.66 12.43
N TYR A 26 6.54 14.04 12.38
CA TYR A 26 6.77 12.69 11.85
C TYR A 26 5.92 11.61 12.55
N GLN A 27 5.41 11.88 13.75
CA GLN A 27 4.53 10.97 14.49
C GLN A 27 3.25 10.65 13.71
N ALA A 28 2.70 11.62 12.97
CA ALA A 28 1.55 11.36 12.10
C ALA A 28 1.90 10.42 10.94
N ASP A 29 3.10 10.57 10.36
CA ASP A 29 3.56 9.68 9.29
C ASP A 29 3.76 8.25 9.83
N VAL A 30 4.35 8.11 11.02
CA VAL A 30 4.50 6.82 11.70
C VAL A 30 3.13 6.19 11.99
N GLU A 31 2.15 6.95 12.49
CA GLU A 31 0.80 6.46 12.76
C GLU A 31 0.12 5.92 11.47
N VAL A 32 0.20 6.69 10.38
CA VAL A 32 -0.37 6.30 9.09
C VAL A 32 0.34 5.07 8.51
N ILE A 33 1.67 4.99 8.59
CA ILE A 33 2.43 3.81 8.16
C ILE A 33 2.03 2.59 8.99
N ARG A 34 1.92 2.71 10.32
CA ARG A 34 1.48 1.62 11.19
C ARG A 34 0.10 1.11 10.82
N LEU A 35 -0.86 2.01 10.64
CA LEU A 35 -2.23 1.66 10.23
C LEU A 35 -2.24 0.95 8.86
N MET A 36 -1.40 1.41 7.92
CA MET A 36 -1.23 0.73 6.63
C MET A 36 -0.71 -0.70 6.82
N MET A 37 0.35 -0.88 7.62
CA MET A 37 0.95 -2.21 7.87
C MET A 37 -0.02 -3.17 8.56
N GLU A 38 -0.78 -2.69 9.55
CA GLU A 38 -1.83 -3.47 10.21
C GLU A 38 -2.96 -3.85 9.24
N THR A 39 -3.35 -2.94 8.34
CA THR A 39 -4.35 -3.22 7.28
C THR A 39 -3.88 -4.33 6.33
N LEU A 40 -2.60 -4.31 5.94
CA LEU A 40 -2.00 -5.33 5.09
C LEU A 40 -1.92 -6.69 5.80
N ALA A 41 -1.53 -6.69 7.08
CA ALA A 41 -1.49 -7.90 7.90
C ALA A 41 -2.89 -8.52 8.09
N LEU A 42 -3.93 -7.70 8.32
CA LEU A 42 -5.32 -8.17 8.38
C LEU A 42 -5.78 -8.83 7.08
N SER A 43 -5.26 -8.38 5.95
CA SER A 43 -5.49 -8.97 4.63
C SER A 43 -4.71 -10.28 4.41
N GLY A 44 -3.87 -10.70 5.36
CA GLY A 44 -3.05 -11.92 5.30
C GLY A 44 -1.67 -11.72 4.67
N LEU A 45 -1.22 -10.47 4.49
CA LEU A 45 0.07 -10.15 3.89
C LEU A 45 1.06 -9.80 4.99
N HIS A 46 1.91 -10.76 5.36
CA HIS A 46 2.85 -10.64 6.48
C HIS A 46 4.31 -10.44 6.05
N HIS A 47 4.66 -10.82 4.83
CA HIS A 47 6.00 -10.68 4.27
C HIS A 47 6.00 -9.56 3.23
N LEU A 48 6.38 -8.38 3.69
CA LEU A 48 6.34 -7.14 2.93
C LEU A 48 7.75 -6.59 2.77
N GLN A 49 8.04 -6.06 1.59
CA GLN A 49 9.14 -5.12 1.41
C GLN A 49 8.56 -3.72 1.53
N PHE A 50 9.10 -2.91 2.44
CA PHE A 50 8.61 -1.56 2.68
C PHE A 50 9.64 -0.55 2.20
N GLU A 51 9.23 0.36 1.33
CA GLU A 51 10.07 1.39 0.75
C GLU A 51 9.75 2.74 1.38
N LEU A 52 10.77 3.50 1.77
CA LEU A 52 10.67 4.78 2.43
C LEU A 52 11.59 5.81 1.76
N GLY A 53 11.05 6.98 1.43
CA GLY A 53 11.78 8.07 0.78
C GLY A 53 11.26 9.44 1.22
N HIS A 54 11.89 10.51 0.73
CA HIS A 54 11.48 11.88 1.07
C HIS A 54 11.68 12.83 -0.10
N VAL A 55 10.58 13.31 -0.70
CA VAL A 55 10.66 14.15 -1.92
C VAL A 55 11.33 15.50 -1.68
N GLY A 56 11.30 15.98 -0.42
CA GLY A 56 11.95 17.23 -0.02
C GLY A 56 13.47 17.25 -0.24
N ILE A 57 14.14 16.09 -0.26
CA ILE A 57 15.59 16.00 -0.53
C ILE A 57 15.86 16.43 -1.97
N TYR A 58 15.20 15.78 -2.93
CA TYR A 58 15.31 16.11 -4.34
C TYR A 58 14.85 17.55 -4.62
N GLN A 59 13.68 17.96 -4.11
CA GLN A 59 13.13 19.31 -4.31
C GLN A 59 14.09 20.39 -3.82
N SER A 60 14.72 20.18 -2.66
CA SER A 60 15.68 21.13 -2.09
C SER A 60 16.98 21.17 -2.91
N LEU A 61 17.52 20.01 -3.33
CA LEU A 61 18.72 19.96 -4.16
C LEU A 61 18.53 20.61 -5.53
N VAL A 62 17.38 20.40 -6.19
CA VAL A 62 17.03 21.07 -7.45
C VAL A 62 17.04 22.59 -7.28
N ARG A 63 16.40 23.08 -6.22
CA ARG A 63 16.32 24.51 -5.90
C ARG A 63 17.70 25.09 -5.61
N GLN A 64 18.52 24.41 -4.82
CA GLN A 64 19.89 24.83 -4.48
C GLN A 64 20.82 24.83 -5.71
N ALA A 65 20.64 23.87 -6.61
CA ALA A 65 21.37 23.80 -7.86
C ALA A 65 20.98 24.91 -8.86
N GLY A 66 19.85 25.61 -8.63
CA GLY A 66 19.39 26.69 -9.50
C GLY A 66 18.94 26.20 -10.88
N LEU A 67 18.51 24.95 -10.98
CA LEU A 67 18.05 24.36 -12.24
C LEU A 67 16.77 25.05 -12.72
N ASN A 68 16.67 25.30 -14.01
CA ASN A 68 15.42 25.77 -14.61
C ASN A 68 14.41 24.61 -14.79
N ALA A 69 13.15 24.94 -15.10
CA ALA A 69 12.08 23.94 -15.21
C ALA A 69 12.37 22.83 -16.24
N GLN A 70 13.04 23.14 -17.35
CA GLN A 70 13.38 22.14 -18.36
C GLN A 70 14.50 21.21 -17.87
N GLN A 71 15.49 21.76 -17.18
CA GLN A 71 16.57 20.99 -16.54
C GLN A 71 16.02 20.09 -15.42
N GLU A 72 15.10 20.59 -14.59
CA GLU A 72 14.45 19.79 -13.55
C GLU A 72 13.71 18.59 -14.13
N VAL A 73 12.91 18.80 -15.19
CA VAL A 73 12.22 17.70 -15.89
C VAL A 73 13.21 16.67 -16.43
N THR A 74 14.30 17.11 -17.08
CA THR A 74 15.33 16.20 -17.58
C THR A 74 15.98 15.42 -16.44
N LEU A 75 16.39 16.09 -15.37
CA LEU A 75 16.98 15.45 -14.19
C LEU A 75 16.03 14.41 -13.58
N PHE A 76 14.75 14.78 -13.43
CA PHE A 76 13.71 13.88 -12.92
C PHE A 76 13.63 12.60 -13.76
N GLU A 77 13.54 12.73 -15.09
CA GLU A 77 13.47 11.57 -16.00
C GLU A 77 14.71 10.67 -15.92
N LEU A 78 15.90 11.26 -15.80
CA LEU A 78 17.16 10.54 -15.68
C LEU A 78 17.23 9.73 -14.38
N LEU A 79 16.84 10.33 -13.26
CA LEU A 79 16.78 9.65 -11.96
C LEU A 79 15.75 8.51 -11.98
N GLN A 80 14.54 8.75 -12.49
CA GLN A 80 13.48 7.72 -12.55
C GLN A 80 13.84 6.52 -13.43
N ARG A 81 14.69 6.73 -14.45
CA ARG A 81 15.18 5.66 -15.33
C ARG A 81 16.49 5.01 -14.84
N LYS A 82 17.07 5.52 -13.75
CA LYS A 82 18.41 5.16 -13.27
C LYS A 82 19.47 5.25 -14.38
N ALA A 83 19.37 6.29 -15.22
CA ALA A 83 20.22 6.51 -16.39
C ALA A 83 21.54 7.21 -16.00
N HIS A 84 22.44 6.48 -15.33
CA HIS A 84 23.64 7.05 -14.72
C HIS A 84 24.56 7.75 -15.74
N THR A 85 24.80 7.17 -16.91
CA THR A 85 25.68 7.76 -17.92
C THR A 85 25.13 9.10 -18.40
N GLU A 86 23.85 9.15 -18.75
CA GLU A 86 23.19 10.38 -19.19
C GLU A 86 23.03 11.40 -18.06
N LEU A 87 22.95 10.95 -16.81
CA LEU A 87 22.97 11.82 -15.63
C LEU A 87 24.32 12.56 -15.49
N VAL A 88 25.45 11.86 -15.70
CA VAL A 88 26.78 12.49 -15.70
C VAL A 88 26.87 13.56 -16.77
N ASP A 89 26.51 13.23 -18.02
CA ASP A 89 26.55 14.18 -19.14
C ASP A 89 25.67 15.40 -18.88
N PHE A 90 24.46 15.19 -18.31
CA PHE A 90 23.55 16.26 -17.96
C PHE A 90 24.13 17.19 -16.88
N VAL A 91 24.68 16.62 -15.81
CA VAL A 91 25.24 17.38 -14.68
C VAL A 91 26.44 18.23 -15.12
N ASP A 92 27.29 17.69 -16.01
CA ASP A 92 28.45 18.40 -16.56
C ASP A 92 28.04 19.60 -17.44
N GLN A 93 26.93 19.47 -18.18
CA GLN A 93 26.42 20.50 -19.08
C GLN A 93 25.47 21.51 -18.41
N SER A 94 25.08 21.27 -17.15
CA SER A 94 24.04 22.06 -16.47
C SER A 94 24.53 23.40 -15.91
N GLY A 95 25.84 23.65 -15.89
CA GLY A 95 26.42 24.91 -15.38
C GLY A 95 26.32 25.10 -13.86
N ILE A 96 26.01 24.02 -13.13
CA ILE A 96 25.91 24.02 -11.66
C ILE A 96 27.29 23.86 -11.02
N ASN A 97 27.44 24.31 -9.78
CA ASN A 97 28.73 24.22 -9.07
C ASN A 97 29.11 22.77 -8.73
N SER A 98 30.41 22.50 -8.55
CA SER A 98 30.96 21.16 -8.35
C SER A 98 30.42 20.43 -7.11
N ALA A 99 30.03 21.15 -6.06
CA ALA A 99 29.41 20.55 -4.88
C ALA A 99 28.01 20.01 -5.22
N MET A 100 27.20 20.78 -5.96
CA MET A 100 25.88 20.34 -6.44
C MET A 100 25.99 19.19 -7.43
N GLN A 101 26.96 19.24 -8.35
CA GLN A 101 27.22 18.12 -9.27
C GLN A 101 27.47 16.82 -8.48
N SER A 102 28.37 16.88 -7.50
CA SER A 102 28.73 15.73 -6.68
C SER A 102 27.53 15.17 -5.91
N MET A 103 26.69 16.04 -5.35
CA MET A 103 25.50 15.62 -4.60
C MET A 103 24.42 15.00 -5.49
N LEU A 104 24.14 15.59 -6.66
CA LEU A 104 23.15 15.06 -7.60
C LEU A 104 23.58 13.72 -8.20
N LEU A 105 24.88 13.53 -8.47
CA LEU A 105 25.43 12.27 -8.95
C LEU A 105 25.41 11.17 -7.90
N ALA A 106 25.46 11.52 -6.61
CA ALA A 106 25.37 10.55 -5.53
C ALA A 106 23.95 10.05 -5.28
N LEU A 107 22.91 10.84 -5.59
CA LEU A 107 21.51 10.52 -5.27
C LEU A 107 21.06 9.10 -5.69
N PRO A 108 21.31 8.62 -6.93
CA PRO A 108 20.87 7.28 -7.36
C PRO A 108 21.44 6.12 -6.52
N GLU A 109 22.60 6.34 -5.88
CA GLU A 109 23.27 5.36 -5.04
C GLU A 109 22.79 5.40 -3.59
N LEU A 110 21.96 6.40 -3.23
CA LEU A 110 21.35 6.52 -1.90
C LEU A 110 20.06 5.70 -1.81
N CYS A 111 20.19 4.41 -2.10
CA CYS A 111 19.13 3.41 -1.94
C CYS A 111 19.67 2.14 -1.27
N GLY A 112 18.92 1.54 -0.34
CA GLY A 112 19.44 0.45 0.49
C GLY A 112 18.81 0.37 1.88
N ASP A 113 19.53 -0.23 2.83
CA ASP A 113 19.09 -0.34 4.22
C ASP A 113 19.34 0.97 5.01
N ALA A 114 19.13 0.93 6.32
CA ALA A 114 19.33 2.08 7.21
C ALA A 114 20.74 2.71 7.14
N SER A 115 21.77 1.99 6.69
CA SER A 115 23.12 2.54 6.53
C SER A 115 23.19 3.66 5.48
N VAL A 116 22.24 3.71 4.55
CA VAL A 116 22.11 4.77 3.53
C VAL A 116 22.01 6.16 4.17
N LEU A 117 21.37 6.29 5.34
CA LEU A 117 21.24 7.61 6.00
C LEU A 117 22.60 8.15 6.45
N ALA A 118 23.50 7.30 6.93
CA ALA A 118 24.85 7.71 7.30
C ALA A 118 25.65 8.16 6.08
N THR A 119 25.56 7.40 4.98
CA THR A 119 26.18 7.76 3.69
C THR A 119 25.60 9.07 3.17
N ALA A 120 24.28 9.22 3.17
CA ALA A 120 23.58 10.42 2.70
C ALA A 120 24.00 11.67 3.46
N ARG A 121 24.10 11.61 4.79
CA ARG A 121 24.60 12.74 5.61
C ARG A 121 26.03 13.14 5.24
N HIS A 122 26.87 12.18 4.84
CA HIS A 122 28.23 12.46 4.41
C HIS A 122 28.28 13.10 3.01
N VAL A 123 27.60 12.50 2.03
CA VAL A 123 27.65 12.97 0.64
C VAL A 123 26.86 14.25 0.42
N LEU A 124 25.77 14.45 1.17
CA LEU A 124 24.91 15.64 1.09
C LEU A 124 25.29 16.73 2.12
N LYS A 125 26.46 16.65 2.75
CA LYS A 125 26.89 17.59 3.82
C LYS A 125 26.90 19.07 3.41
N ALA A 126 27.03 19.35 2.11
CA ALA A 126 27.09 20.71 1.56
C ALA A 126 25.71 21.25 1.17
N ALA A 127 24.65 20.46 1.34
CA ALA A 127 23.29 20.91 1.12
C ALA A 127 22.79 21.76 2.29
N ASP A 128 21.79 22.59 2.02
CA ASP A 128 21.13 23.41 3.04
C ASP A 128 20.29 22.58 4.04
N GLU A 129 19.85 23.25 5.11
CA GLU A 129 19.11 22.67 6.25
C GLU A 129 17.89 21.83 5.84
N ASP A 130 17.12 22.24 4.83
CA ASP A 130 15.96 21.49 4.33
C ASP A 130 16.30 20.02 3.96
N VAL A 131 17.51 19.77 3.43
CA VAL A 131 17.95 18.40 3.11
C VAL A 131 18.27 17.64 4.39
N HIS A 132 18.93 18.28 5.36
CA HIS A 132 19.27 17.68 6.64
C HIS A 132 18.03 17.36 7.48
N GLU A 133 17.03 18.24 7.50
CA GLU A 133 15.74 18.01 8.15
C GLU A 133 14.97 16.84 7.53
N ALA A 134 15.02 16.70 6.20
CA ALA A 134 14.42 15.57 5.50
C ALA A 134 15.12 14.24 5.84
N LEU A 135 16.46 14.23 5.91
CA LEU A 135 17.23 13.06 6.35
C LEU A 135 16.95 12.71 7.81
N GLU A 136 16.81 13.72 8.69
CA GLU A 136 16.44 13.52 10.09
C GLU A 136 15.04 12.94 10.23
N THR A 137 14.09 13.43 9.44
CA THR A 137 12.71 12.90 9.41
C THR A 137 12.71 11.41 9.02
N LEU A 138 13.49 11.02 8.00
CA LEU A 138 13.63 9.62 7.61
C LEU A 138 14.24 8.76 8.72
N ASP A 139 15.28 9.25 9.40
CA ASP A 139 15.91 8.55 10.52
C ASP A 139 14.94 8.35 11.71
N MET A 140 14.16 9.39 12.04
CA MET A 140 13.15 9.34 13.11
C MET A 140 12.03 8.35 12.78
N ILE A 141 11.56 8.32 11.53
CA ILE A 141 10.56 7.33 11.07
C ILE A 141 11.16 5.92 11.10
N GLN A 142 12.36 5.72 10.55
CA GLN A 142 13.04 4.42 10.54
C GLN A 142 13.21 3.86 11.96
N LYS A 143 13.68 4.67 12.90
CA LYS A 143 13.83 4.29 14.31
C LYS A 143 12.49 3.92 14.94
N ALA A 144 11.43 4.70 14.69
CA ALA A 144 10.10 4.41 15.20
C ALA A 144 9.53 3.10 14.63
N LEU A 145 9.71 2.87 13.32
CA LEU A 145 9.27 1.63 12.67
C LEU A 145 10.03 0.42 13.20
N ASN A 146 11.34 0.52 13.46
CA ASN A 146 12.12 -0.58 14.03
C ASN A 146 11.65 -0.98 15.43
N ILE A 147 11.13 -0.03 16.23
CA ILE A 147 10.53 -0.33 17.54
C ILE A 147 9.21 -1.11 17.39
N HIS A 148 8.35 -0.70 16.45
CA HIS A 148 7.04 -1.31 16.26
C HIS A 148 7.09 -2.62 15.44
N PHE A 149 8.01 -2.72 14.49
CA PHE A 149 8.13 -3.80 13.52
C PHE A 149 9.61 -4.19 13.32
N PRO A 150 10.26 -4.85 14.29
CA PRO A 150 11.70 -5.15 14.25
C PRO A 150 12.12 -6.13 13.15
N LEU A 151 11.16 -6.81 12.52
CA LEU A 151 11.38 -7.73 11.40
C LEU A 151 10.98 -7.13 10.05
N LEU A 152 10.59 -5.85 10.02
CA LEU A 152 10.22 -5.19 8.77
C LEU A 152 11.47 -4.87 7.96
N ASP A 153 11.50 -5.37 6.72
CA ASP A 153 12.52 -5.01 5.74
C ASP A 153 12.22 -3.61 5.19
N VAL A 154 12.87 -2.60 5.76
CA VAL A 154 12.76 -1.21 5.30
C VAL A 154 13.90 -0.88 4.34
N HIS A 155 13.52 -0.59 3.10
CA HIS A 155 14.40 -0.11 2.05
C HIS A 155 14.22 1.41 1.91
N LEU A 156 15.30 2.14 2.11
CA LEU A 156 15.36 3.57 1.84
C LEU A 156 15.67 3.79 0.36
N ASP A 157 14.99 4.72 -0.29
CA ASP A 157 15.35 5.21 -1.64
C ASP A 157 15.14 6.73 -1.68
N LEU A 158 16.24 7.49 -1.71
CA LEU A 158 16.17 8.96 -1.74
C LEU A 158 15.83 9.51 -3.14
N THR A 159 15.70 8.63 -4.14
CA THR A 159 15.24 8.91 -5.50
C THR A 159 13.83 8.38 -5.76
N GLU A 160 13.13 7.94 -4.72
CA GLU A 160 11.71 7.60 -4.80
C GLU A 160 10.88 8.89 -4.93
N LEU A 161 10.47 9.20 -6.18
CA LEU A 161 9.79 10.45 -6.52
C LEU A 161 8.36 10.22 -7.06
N ARG A 162 7.71 9.10 -6.74
CA ARG A 162 6.31 8.88 -7.17
C ARG A 162 5.41 9.93 -6.54
N GLY A 163 4.66 10.63 -7.39
CA GLY A 163 3.76 11.69 -6.94
C GLY A 163 4.47 12.98 -6.49
N TYR A 164 5.74 13.19 -6.90
CA TYR A 164 6.53 14.36 -6.48
C TYR A 164 5.83 15.71 -6.71
N HIS A 165 4.95 15.80 -7.73
CA HIS A 165 4.21 17.02 -8.03
C HIS A 165 3.23 17.47 -6.93
N TYR A 166 2.81 16.57 -6.04
CA TYR A 166 1.84 16.88 -4.98
C TYR A 166 2.29 16.44 -3.58
N LYS A 167 3.33 15.60 -3.48
CA LYS A 167 3.95 15.22 -2.21
C LYS A 167 4.87 16.34 -1.72
N THR A 168 4.91 16.54 -0.41
CA THR A 168 5.68 17.61 0.25
C THR A 168 6.69 17.10 1.26
N GLY A 169 6.77 15.79 1.49
CA GLY A 169 7.66 15.22 2.50
C GLY A 169 7.91 13.73 2.29
N VAL A 170 7.76 12.94 3.35
CA VAL A 170 7.93 11.49 3.30
C VAL A 170 7.01 10.84 2.27
N VAL A 171 7.51 9.84 1.58
CA VAL A 171 6.77 8.95 0.68
C VAL A 171 7.09 7.51 1.06
N PHE A 172 6.10 6.64 0.94
CA PHE A 172 6.29 5.24 1.29
C PHE A 172 5.39 4.32 0.47
N ALA A 173 5.86 3.09 0.29
CA ALA A 173 5.13 2.06 -0.43
C ALA A 173 5.41 0.67 0.17
N ALA A 174 4.47 -0.24 0.01
CA ALA A 174 4.62 -1.64 0.40
C ALA A 174 4.51 -2.54 -0.82
N PHE A 175 5.35 -3.56 -0.87
CA PHE A 175 5.45 -4.53 -1.96
C PHE A 175 5.39 -5.95 -1.42
N VAL A 176 4.95 -6.87 -2.29
CA VAL A 176 5.04 -8.32 -2.04
C VAL A 176 5.73 -8.99 -3.22
N SER A 177 6.52 -10.02 -2.91
CA SER A 177 7.22 -10.81 -3.91
C SER A 177 6.26 -11.39 -4.95
N GLY A 178 6.64 -11.29 -6.23
CA GLY A 178 5.87 -11.86 -7.34
C GLY A 178 4.68 -11.02 -7.83
N PHE A 179 4.42 -9.84 -7.26
CA PHE A 179 3.35 -8.94 -7.72
C PHE A 179 3.84 -7.83 -8.67
N GLY A 180 5.12 -7.46 -8.58
CA GLY A 180 5.79 -6.52 -9.49
C GLY A 180 5.32 -5.07 -9.40
N ARG A 181 4.54 -4.70 -8.38
CA ARG A 181 4.10 -3.33 -8.10
C ARG A 181 3.74 -3.15 -6.63
N GLU A 182 3.52 -1.91 -6.22
CA GLU A 182 3.10 -1.58 -4.87
C GLU A 182 1.66 -2.07 -4.61
N ILE A 183 1.42 -2.61 -3.41
CA ILE A 183 0.10 -3.05 -2.94
C ILE A 183 -0.59 -1.99 -2.07
N ALA A 184 0.22 -1.11 -1.47
CA ALA A 184 -0.21 0.08 -0.76
C ALA A 184 0.85 1.16 -0.92
N ARG A 185 0.44 2.42 -0.87
CA ARG A 185 1.33 3.58 -0.94
C ARG A 185 0.75 4.77 -0.19
N GLY A 186 1.63 5.65 0.26
CA GLY A 186 1.25 6.84 0.99
C GLY A 186 2.37 7.89 1.01
N GLY A 187 2.20 8.88 1.87
CA GLY A 187 3.18 9.94 2.09
C GLY A 187 2.52 11.27 2.43
N ARG A 188 3.33 12.28 2.71
CA ARG A 188 2.90 13.62 3.13
C ARG A 188 2.59 14.57 1.95
N TYR A 189 1.54 15.38 2.08
CA TYR A 189 1.03 16.33 1.06
C TYR A 189 0.33 17.53 1.71
N ASP A 190 1.10 18.34 2.44
CA ASP A 190 0.59 19.47 3.23
C ASP A 190 -0.02 20.59 2.36
N GLN A 191 0.20 20.55 1.04
CA GLN A 191 -0.27 21.55 0.08
C GLN A 191 -1.50 21.12 -0.73
N ILE A 192 -2.07 19.92 -0.49
CA ILE A 192 -3.17 19.42 -1.33
C ILE A 192 -4.42 20.32 -1.30
N CYS A 193 -4.69 20.95 -0.14
CA CYS A 193 -5.82 21.85 0.07
C CYS A 193 -5.52 23.32 -0.28
N LYS A 194 -4.35 23.64 -0.83
CA LYS A 194 -3.94 25.02 -1.13
C LYS A 194 -4.92 25.75 -2.07
N HIS A 195 -5.55 25.01 -2.99
CA HIS A 195 -6.58 25.55 -3.89
C HIS A 195 -7.91 25.90 -3.19
N ALA A 196 -8.16 25.35 -2.00
CA ALA A 196 -9.35 25.59 -1.20
C ALA A 196 -9.15 26.71 -0.15
N GLY A 197 -7.99 27.38 -0.13
CA GLY A 197 -7.73 28.55 0.70
C GLY A 197 -7.00 28.28 2.03
N GLU A 198 -6.84 27.01 2.44
CA GLU A 198 -6.10 26.65 3.65
C GLU A 198 -5.10 25.53 3.35
N SER A 199 -3.81 25.78 3.61
CA SER A 199 -2.81 24.72 3.68
C SER A 199 -2.86 24.12 5.07
N ARG A 200 -3.02 22.79 5.16
CA ARG A 200 -3.01 22.07 6.42
C ARG A 200 -2.12 20.83 6.29
N PRO A 201 -1.27 20.53 7.28
CA PRO A 201 -0.46 19.33 7.23
C PRO A 201 -1.31 18.09 7.00
N ALA A 202 -0.88 17.21 6.10
CA ALA A 202 -1.66 16.05 5.69
C ALA A 202 -0.76 14.88 5.29
N THR A 203 -1.08 13.69 5.77
CA THR A 203 -0.40 12.45 5.39
C THR A 203 -1.43 11.31 5.39
N GLY A 204 -1.23 10.33 4.52
CA GLY A 204 -2.21 9.28 4.32
C GLY A 204 -1.67 8.15 3.46
N PHE A 205 -2.46 7.08 3.37
CA PHE A 205 -2.16 5.93 2.53
C PHE A 205 -3.40 5.44 1.79
N SER A 206 -3.18 4.72 0.70
CA SER A 206 -4.22 3.98 -0.01
C SER A 206 -3.71 2.64 -0.51
N ALA A 207 -4.64 1.69 -0.65
CA ALA A 207 -4.43 0.37 -1.22
C ALA A 207 -5.63 0.00 -2.11
N ASP A 208 -5.45 -0.93 -3.05
CA ASP A 208 -6.56 -1.46 -3.86
C ASP A 208 -7.13 -2.72 -3.18
N LEU A 209 -8.36 -2.62 -2.66
CA LEU A 209 -9.04 -3.70 -1.95
C LEU A 209 -9.14 -4.98 -2.79
N LYS A 210 -9.28 -4.86 -4.12
CA LYS A 210 -9.32 -6.04 -5.01
C LYS A 210 -7.97 -6.75 -5.05
N VAL A 211 -6.88 -5.98 -5.00
CA VAL A 211 -5.51 -6.52 -4.93
C VAL A 211 -5.29 -7.21 -3.60
N LEU A 212 -5.65 -6.56 -2.49
CA LEU A 212 -5.52 -7.13 -1.15
C LEU A 212 -6.31 -8.44 -1.02
N ALA A 213 -7.59 -8.45 -1.43
CA ALA A 213 -8.42 -9.65 -1.41
C ALA A 213 -7.86 -10.79 -2.29
N ARG A 214 -7.33 -10.46 -3.48
CA ARG A 214 -6.71 -11.44 -4.39
C ARG A 214 -5.46 -12.08 -3.77
N LEU A 215 -4.58 -11.26 -3.22
CA LEU A 215 -3.31 -11.74 -2.63
C LEU A 215 -3.56 -12.47 -1.30
N GLY A 216 -4.44 -11.93 -0.45
CA GLY A 216 -4.82 -12.56 0.81
C GLY A 216 -5.41 -13.96 0.64
N ARG A 217 -6.29 -14.17 -0.35
CA ARG A 217 -6.81 -15.50 -0.68
C ARG A 217 -5.74 -16.50 -1.12
N LYS A 218 -4.70 -16.05 -1.82
CA LYS A 218 -3.57 -16.93 -2.18
C LYS A 218 -2.81 -17.39 -0.94
N VAL A 219 -2.68 -16.53 0.07
CA VAL A 219 -1.97 -16.84 1.31
C VAL A 219 -2.79 -17.73 2.24
N ARG A 220 -4.07 -17.41 2.45
CA ARG A 220 -4.93 -18.13 3.42
C ARG A 220 -5.64 -19.36 2.86
N GLY A 221 -5.54 -19.60 1.55
CA GLY A 221 -6.41 -20.55 0.85
C GLY A 221 -7.81 -19.97 0.61
N GLN A 222 -8.60 -20.62 -0.24
CA GLN A 222 -10.03 -20.31 -0.32
C GLN A 222 -10.71 -20.93 0.91
N PRO A 223 -11.47 -20.17 1.71
CA PRO A 223 -12.37 -20.80 2.66
C PRO A 223 -13.31 -21.69 1.85
N GLU A 224 -13.37 -22.98 2.19
CA GLU A 224 -14.42 -23.84 1.66
C GLU A 224 -15.76 -23.19 2.01
N ILE A 225 -16.53 -22.80 0.99
CA ILE A 225 -17.89 -22.33 1.20
C ILE A 225 -18.66 -23.55 1.70
N LYS A 226 -18.97 -23.58 2.99
CA LYS A 226 -19.79 -24.60 3.63
C LYS A 226 -21.23 -24.13 3.66
N ALA A 227 -22.01 -24.54 2.67
CA ALA A 227 -23.43 -24.29 2.64
C ALA A 227 -24.22 -25.47 3.25
N ILE A 228 -25.35 -25.14 3.85
CA ILE A 228 -26.35 -26.09 4.35
C ILE A 228 -27.48 -26.14 3.33
N ILE A 229 -27.88 -27.32 2.86
CA ILE A 229 -29.09 -27.46 2.04
C ILE A 229 -30.30 -27.77 2.91
N ALA A 230 -31.41 -27.06 2.69
CA ALA A 230 -32.69 -27.30 3.32
C ALA A 230 -33.69 -27.87 2.30
N PRO A 231 -34.54 -28.83 2.66
CA PRO A 231 -35.60 -29.32 1.76
C PRO A 231 -36.67 -28.25 1.53
N ALA A 232 -37.36 -28.34 0.38
CA ALA A 232 -38.59 -27.58 0.16
C ALA A 232 -39.68 -28.10 1.12
N SER A 233 -40.07 -27.29 2.11
CA SER A 233 -41.12 -27.62 3.07
C SER A 233 -41.83 -26.34 3.52
N ASN A 234 -43.09 -26.47 3.93
CA ASN A 234 -43.88 -25.39 4.56
C ASN A 234 -43.84 -25.47 6.10
N ASP A 235 -42.94 -26.27 6.67
CA ASP A 235 -42.78 -26.43 8.10
C ASP A 235 -42.28 -25.12 8.74
N SER A 236 -43.07 -24.55 9.65
CA SER A 236 -42.73 -23.31 10.34
C SER A 236 -41.47 -23.42 11.19
N GLU A 237 -41.22 -24.58 11.81
CA GLU A 237 -40.03 -24.79 12.63
C GLU A 237 -38.77 -24.81 11.75
N LEU A 238 -38.86 -25.41 10.56
CA LEU A 238 -37.78 -25.36 9.58
C LEU A 238 -37.46 -23.91 9.18
N HIS A 239 -38.47 -23.10 8.88
CA HIS A 239 -38.25 -21.71 8.46
C HIS A 239 -37.66 -20.84 9.58
N VAL A 240 -38.02 -21.10 10.84
CA VAL A 240 -37.38 -20.46 12.00
C VAL A 240 -35.90 -20.87 12.07
N LEU A 241 -35.60 -22.17 12.00
CA LEU A 241 -34.23 -22.67 12.02
C LEU A 241 -33.39 -22.10 10.87
N ILE A 242 -33.94 -22.06 9.64
CA ILE A 242 -33.27 -21.46 8.48
C ILE A 242 -32.95 -19.99 8.73
N ARG A 243 -33.90 -19.22 9.29
CA ARG A 243 -33.70 -17.80 9.62
C ARG A 243 -32.61 -17.64 10.67
N ASP A 244 -32.63 -18.45 11.71
CA ASP A 244 -31.63 -18.40 12.78
C ASP A 244 -30.24 -18.78 12.27
N LEU A 245 -30.12 -19.82 11.44
CA LEU A 245 -28.87 -20.19 10.80
C LEU A 245 -28.31 -19.07 9.92
N ARG A 246 -29.16 -18.45 9.09
CA ARG A 246 -28.79 -17.29 8.26
C ARG A 246 -28.38 -16.09 9.13
N ALA A 247 -29.09 -15.84 10.23
CA ALA A 247 -28.76 -14.77 11.19
C ALA A 247 -27.40 -15.01 11.89
N ASN A 248 -27.02 -16.27 12.08
CA ASN A 248 -25.70 -16.67 12.61
C ASN A 248 -24.61 -16.79 11.51
N GLY A 249 -24.85 -16.26 10.31
CA GLY A 249 -23.86 -16.18 9.23
C GLY A 249 -23.67 -17.47 8.43
N LYS A 250 -24.53 -18.48 8.60
CA LYS A 250 -24.52 -19.70 7.78
C LYS A 250 -25.18 -19.44 6.43
N ILE A 251 -24.66 -20.07 5.38
CA ILE A 251 -25.29 -20.06 4.06
C ILE A 251 -26.27 -21.22 4.02
N VAL A 252 -27.57 -20.93 3.91
CA VAL A 252 -28.63 -21.95 3.80
C VAL A 252 -29.33 -21.82 2.46
N ILE A 253 -29.24 -22.85 1.63
CA ILE A 253 -29.87 -22.95 0.31
C ILE A 253 -31.11 -23.82 0.45
N GLU A 254 -32.28 -23.26 0.16
CA GLU A 254 -33.50 -24.07 0.06
C GLU A 254 -33.57 -24.73 -1.32
N ALA A 255 -33.79 -26.03 -1.33
CA ALA A 255 -34.07 -26.79 -2.54
C ALA A 255 -35.42 -26.37 -3.13
N MET A 256 -35.55 -26.46 -4.45
CA MET A 256 -36.84 -26.28 -5.11
C MET A 256 -37.73 -27.52 -4.92
N PRO A 257 -39.07 -27.40 -5.05
CA PRO A 257 -39.95 -28.58 -5.04
C PRO A 257 -39.46 -29.65 -6.02
N ASN A 258 -39.42 -30.91 -5.58
CA ASN A 258 -38.91 -32.07 -6.32
C ASN A 258 -37.40 -32.07 -6.63
N GLN A 259 -36.62 -31.15 -6.07
CA GLN A 259 -35.17 -31.20 -6.16
C GLN A 259 -34.62 -32.12 -5.04
N PRO A 260 -33.91 -33.22 -5.38
CA PRO A 260 -33.32 -34.09 -4.37
C PRO A 260 -32.20 -33.37 -3.61
N ILE A 261 -32.29 -33.37 -2.28
CA ILE A 261 -31.30 -32.71 -1.42
C ILE A 261 -29.97 -33.45 -1.34
N ASP A 262 -29.97 -34.75 -1.64
CA ASP A 262 -28.76 -35.59 -1.65
C ASP A 262 -27.93 -35.43 -2.94
N LYS A 263 -28.48 -34.77 -3.98
CA LYS A 263 -27.71 -34.39 -5.17
C LYS A 263 -27.13 -33.00 -4.93
N HIS A 264 -26.01 -32.97 -4.21
CA HIS A 264 -25.24 -31.81 -3.79
C HIS A 264 -25.28 -30.62 -4.79
N PRO A 265 -25.94 -29.50 -4.47
CA PRO A 265 -25.62 -28.22 -5.11
C PRO A 265 -24.14 -27.89 -4.84
N MET A 266 -23.46 -27.24 -5.79
CA MET A 266 -22.05 -26.87 -5.63
C MET A 266 -21.82 -26.12 -4.29
N GLY A 267 -21.00 -26.70 -3.41
CA GLY A 267 -20.60 -26.11 -2.13
C GLY A 267 -21.45 -26.48 -0.90
N CYS A 268 -22.45 -27.36 -1.01
CA CYS A 268 -23.16 -27.87 0.18
C CYS A 268 -22.39 -29.01 0.85
N THR A 269 -22.06 -28.86 2.14
CA THR A 269 -21.39 -29.88 2.96
C THR A 269 -22.30 -30.46 4.04
N GLU A 270 -23.43 -29.82 4.31
CA GLU A 270 -24.39 -30.18 5.35
C GLU A 270 -25.82 -30.12 4.79
N LYS A 271 -26.76 -30.87 5.39
CA LYS A 271 -28.18 -30.86 5.06
C LYS A 271 -29.05 -30.76 6.30
N LEU A 272 -30.23 -30.14 6.16
CA LEU A 272 -31.28 -30.20 7.17
C LEU A 272 -32.17 -31.41 6.94
N VAL A 273 -32.30 -32.25 7.96
CA VAL A 273 -33.20 -33.39 7.97
C VAL A 273 -34.09 -33.34 9.19
N GLN A 274 -35.27 -33.96 9.09
CA GLN A 274 -36.19 -34.10 10.20
C GLN A 274 -36.02 -35.47 10.84
N ASN A 275 -35.51 -35.49 12.08
CA ASN A 275 -35.32 -36.71 12.87
C ASN A 275 -36.17 -36.60 14.14
N ASN A 276 -37.02 -37.60 14.39
CA ASN A 276 -37.93 -37.64 15.57
C ASN A 276 -38.78 -36.36 15.75
N GLY A 277 -39.23 -35.77 14.64
CA GLY A 277 -40.02 -34.54 14.65
C GLY A 277 -39.23 -33.25 14.86
N GLN A 278 -37.90 -33.30 14.97
CA GLN A 278 -37.04 -32.13 15.11
C GLN A 278 -36.11 -31.96 13.91
N TRP A 279 -35.86 -30.72 13.51
CA TRP A 279 -34.90 -30.38 12.46
C TRP A 279 -33.47 -30.40 12.99
N GLN A 280 -32.60 -31.12 12.30
CA GLN A 280 -31.20 -31.31 12.66
C GLN A 280 -30.29 -31.09 11.44
N ILE A 281 -29.07 -30.62 11.69
CA ILE A 281 -28.02 -30.50 10.68
C ILE A 281 -27.24 -31.80 10.65
N GLU A 282 -27.12 -32.40 9.47
CA GLU A 282 -26.30 -33.58 9.22
C GLU A 282 -25.23 -33.30 8.15
N PRO A 283 -24.02 -33.88 8.27
CA PRO A 283 -23.04 -33.82 7.19
C PRO A 283 -23.56 -34.59 5.97
N ILE A 284 -23.32 -34.08 4.77
CA ILE A 284 -23.55 -34.88 3.56
C ILE A 284 -22.32 -35.77 3.35
N LEU A 285 -22.50 -37.08 3.53
CA LEU A 285 -21.45 -38.05 3.29
C LEU A 285 -21.22 -38.19 1.78
N ASN A 286 -19.96 -38.05 1.35
CA ASN A 286 -19.53 -38.35 -0.02
C ASN A 286 -19.59 -39.86 -0.31
#